data_AF-A0A4Y9FK98-F1
#
_entry.id   AF-A0A4Y9FK98-F1
#
_cell.length_a   1.000
_cell.length_b   1.000
_cell.length_c   1.000
_cell.angle_alpha   90.00
_cell.angle_beta   90.00
_cell.angle_gamma   90.00
#
_symmetry.space_group_name_H-M   'P 1'
#
loop_
_entity.id
_entity.type
_entity.pdbx_description
1 polymer ?
#
loop_
_entity_poly.entity_id
_entity_poly.type
_entity_poly.pdbx_seq_one_letter_code
_entity_poly.pdbx_strand_id
1 'polypeptide(L)'
;MVSIQIVYHIWLPNKSNEAGQPIDKWLGVYHNNKYENFKTYLTFDENGNQVWSEPEHYLASYRDVESLYQICEVGIFRSPNGKRLVALGRSQSHNHHSVMFYSDDEGKTWSKPEQMQGGLQGERHKIVYDPISCRLIVTFREIILDYNRNGKIENNDWMAGDWVAWVGTYDDLMAQNEGEYRIRIAEDWSNNTKSGDTGYAGIVVQPDGTILTNSYGHWDKDFSYSWKKGITTDLSYIKLATFKLGQVDQALGRVDKRVVEPLLAKLVNIDPSLYTAESVKALKNKVAVLARLVEATDSQQIEIDRALVELEAALVALEAAVSTDTDKTEVDLRPLDPAAEKPKVPQTPQVTPMVHKVEARNKEKGSVLALKVTERLQAIQMIHEVEAANKESVSTLASRVSDSSRPEHRLPKTAGAVSLGMVGAGLIYSFIGLCLGRKRS
;
A
#
# COMPACT_ATOMS: atom_id res chain seq x y z
N MET A 1 -1.45 29.66 20.48
CA MET A 1 -0.80 28.54 19.77
C MET A 1 -1.59 28.27 18.50
N VAL A 2 -0.93 28.19 17.34
CA VAL A 2 -1.53 27.56 16.16
C VAL A 2 -1.36 26.06 16.35
N SER A 3 -2.42 25.28 16.22
CA SER A 3 -2.32 23.82 16.21
C SER A 3 -1.81 23.39 14.83
N ILE A 4 -0.50 23.50 14.60
CA ILE A 4 0.14 23.01 13.37
C ILE A 4 0.24 21.49 13.48
N GLN A 5 -0.83 20.80 13.12
CA GLN A 5 -0.75 19.38 12.78
C GLN A 5 -0.23 19.28 11.36
N ILE A 6 1.04 18.88 11.19
CA ILE A 6 1.48 18.29 9.91
C ILE A 6 0.72 16.97 9.80
N VAL A 7 -0.33 16.96 8.98
CA VAL A 7 -1.28 15.85 8.95
C VAL A 7 -0.68 14.67 8.17
N TYR A 8 0.08 15.00 7.11
CA TYR A 8 0.73 14.08 6.18
C TYR A 8 2.04 14.67 5.66
N HIS A 9 2.95 13.76 5.28
CA HIS A 9 4.10 14.06 4.43
C HIS A 9 4.14 13.10 3.23
N ILE A 10 4.56 13.57 2.06
CA ILE A 10 4.83 12.71 0.90
C ILE A 10 6.14 13.10 0.21
N TRP A 11 6.97 12.09 -0.10
CA TRP A 11 8.24 12.28 -0.79
C TRP A 11 8.03 12.65 -2.27
N LEU A 12 8.92 13.47 -2.81
CA LEU A 12 8.84 14.03 -4.17
C LEU A 12 10.05 13.55 -5.02
N PRO A 13 9.97 12.37 -5.68
CA PRO A 13 11.10 11.76 -6.39
C PRO A 13 11.71 12.66 -7.46
N ASN A 14 10.86 13.40 -8.16
CA ASN A 14 11.18 14.09 -9.40
C ASN A 14 11.65 15.53 -9.17
N LYS A 15 12.31 15.81 -8.04
CA LYS A 15 12.84 17.14 -7.73
C LYS A 15 14.36 17.10 -7.70
N SER A 16 14.95 18.00 -8.46
CA SER A 16 16.37 18.31 -8.46
C SER A 16 16.63 19.71 -7.91
N ASN A 17 17.86 19.95 -7.44
CA ASN A 17 18.39 21.29 -7.18
C ASN A 17 18.66 22.03 -8.49
N GLU A 18 19.08 23.30 -8.39
CA GLU A 18 19.45 24.13 -9.56
C GLU A 18 20.60 23.54 -10.40
N ALA A 19 21.39 22.63 -9.83
CA ALA A 19 22.45 21.88 -10.51
C ALA A 19 22.00 20.52 -11.09
N GLY A 20 20.69 20.22 -11.08
CA GLY A 20 20.11 19.00 -11.66
C GLY A 20 20.24 17.73 -10.81
N GLN A 21 20.79 17.80 -9.60
CA GLN A 21 20.95 16.64 -8.71
C GLN A 21 19.66 16.37 -7.92
N PRO A 22 19.23 15.10 -7.74
CA PRO A 22 18.07 14.76 -6.91
C PRO A 22 18.16 15.34 -5.50
N ILE A 23 17.05 15.87 -5.00
CA ILE A 23 16.94 16.37 -3.61
C ILE A 23 15.94 15.57 -2.79
N ASP A 24 16.35 15.22 -1.59
CA ASP A 24 15.49 14.68 -0.55
C ASP A 24 14.48 15.75 -0.12
N LYS A 25 13.24 15.64 -0.62
CA LYS A 25 12.18 16.64 -0.44
C LYS A 25 10.84 15.98 -0.12
N TRP A 26 10.18 16.47 0.92
CA TRP A 26 8.85 16.04 1.34
C TRP A 26 7.87 17.21 1.32
N LEU A 27 6.69 17.01 0.73
CA LEU A 27 5.54 17.89 0.86
C LEU A 27 4.83 17.59 2.17
N GLY A 28 4.81 18.54 3.10
CA GLY A 28 3.98 18.52 4.31
C GLY A 28 2.75 19.42 4.13
N VAL A 29 1.58 18.99 4.64
CA VAL A 29 0.35 19.79 4.62
C VAL A 29 -0.30 19.92 6.00
N TYR A 30 -0.92 21.07 6.25
CA TYR A 30 -1.64 21.41 7.47
C TYR A 30 -2.75 22.43 7.18
N HIS A 31 -3.55 22.78 8.19
CA HIS A 31 -4.51 23.88 8.10
C HIS A 31 -4.46 24.74 9.36
N ASN A 32 -5.09 25.92 9.33
CA ASN A 32 -5.31 26.75 10.51
C ASN A 32 -6.77 26.72 11.00
N ASN A 33 -7.07 27.45 12.08
CA ASN A 33 -8.40 27.52 12.69
C ASN A 33 -9.48 28.19 11.81
N LYS A 34 -9.11 28.78 10.67
CA LYS A 34 -10.04 29.32 9.66
C LYS A 34 -10.29 28.35 8.50
N TYR A 35 -9.75 27.13 8.59
CA TYR A 35 -9.73 26.15 7.49
C TYR A 35 -9.01 26.67 6.25
N GLU A 36 -7.95 27.47 6.42
CA GLU A 36 -7.01 27.80 5.35
C GLU A 36 -5.92 26.72 5.34
N ASN A 37 -5.74 26.02 4.21
CA ASN A 37 -4.88 24.85 4.07
C ASN A 37 -3.52 25.23 3.46
N PHE A 38 -2.45 24.95 4.18
CA PHE A 38 -1.08 25.32 3.84
C PHE A 38 -0.24 24.09 3.49
N LYS A 39 0.68 24.27 2.54
CA LYS A 39 1.74 23.33 2.22
C LYS A 39 3.07 23.96 2.59
N THR A 40 4.01 23.14 3.02
CA THR A 40 5.42 23.48 3.20
C THR A 40 6.25 22.31 2.70
N TYR A 41 7.49 22.56 2.30
CA TYR A 41 8.41 21.51 1.92
C TYR A 41 9.53 21.35 2.93
N LEU A 42 9.72 20.14 3.45
CA LEU A 42 10.92 19.74 4.18
C LEU A 42 12.00 19.32 3.17
N THR A 43 13.20 19.82 3.38
CA THR A 43 14.48 19.38 2.78
C THR A 43 15.55 19.31 3.87
N PHE A 44 16.72 18.78 3.54
CA PHE A 44 17.88 18.77 4.45
C PHE A 44 19.06 19.54 3.83
N ASP A 45 19.78 20.30 4.66
CA ASP A 45 21.04 20.95 4.25
C ASP A 45 22.21 19.93 4.17
N GLU A 46 23.39 20.42 3.77
CA GLU A 46 24.61 19.59 3.66
C GLU A 46 25.07 18.98 5.00
N ASN A 47 24.61 19.52 6.13
CA ASN A 47 24.90 19.03 7.48
C ASN A 47 23.79 18.12 8.04
N GLY A 48 22.71 17.90 7.29
CA GLY A 48 21.55 17.12 7.72
C GLY A 48 20.55 17.88 8.62
N ASN A 49 20.63 19.21 8.70
CA ASN A 49 19.64 20.02 9.40
C ASN A 49 18.35 20.13 8.57
N GLN A 50 17.20 20.15 9.23
CA GLN A 50 15.91 20.37 8.58
C GLN A 50 15.80 21.81 8.06
N VAL A 51 15.47 21.95 6.78
CA VAL A 51 15.14 23.22 6.12
C VAL A 51 13.70 23.13 5.62
N TRP A 52 12.84 23.98 6.17
CA TRP A 52 11.43 24.08 5.80
C TRP A 52 11.20 25.28 4.89
N SER A 53 10.41 25.13 3.82
CA SER A 53 9.98 26.28 3.03
C SER A 53 8.94 27.11 3.77
N GLU A 54 8.86 28.40 3.42
CA GLU A 54 7.71 29.22 3.83
C GLU A 54 6.38 28.55 3.43
N PRO A 55 5.33 28.63 4.26
CA PRO A 55 4.05 27.98 3.96
C PRO A 55 3.25 28.70 2.86
N GLU A 56 2.75 27.93 1.90
CA GLU A 56 1.89 28.41 0.80
C GLU A 56 0.44 27.94 0.98
N HIS A 57 -0.55 28.83 0.86
CA HIS A 57 -1.98 28.48 0.91
C HIS A 57 -2.41 27.81 -0.40
N TYR A 58 -2.43 26.48 -0.44
CA TYR A 58 -2.53 25.73 -1.71
C TYR A 58 -3.95 25.58 -2.28
N LEU A 59 -4.99 25.90 -1.49
CA LEU A 59 -6.38 25.97 -1.93
C LEU A 59 -6.91 27.41 -2.06
N ALA A 60 -6.04 28.43 -2.07
CA ALA A 60 -6.45 29.84 -2.15
C ALA A 60 -7.38 30.15 -3.34
N SER A 61 -7.16 29.48 -4.49
CA SER A 61 -8.01 29.60 -5.69
C SER A 61 -9.43 29.04 -5.54
N TYR A 62 -9.70 28.29 -4.47
CA TYR A 62 -10.99 27.66 -4.14
C TYR A 62 -11.42 27.99 -2.72
N ARG A 63 -11.07 29.20 -2.24
CA ARG A 63 -11.29 29.61 -0.84
C ARG A 63 -12.78 29.60 -0.43
N ASP A 64 -13.68 29.82 -1.39
CA ASP A 64 -15.12 29.69 -1.24
C ASP A 64 -15.51 28.27 -0.82
N VAL A 65 -15.07 27.26 -1.57
CA VAL A 65 -15.31 25.83 -1.29
C VAL A 65 -14.60 25.40 -0.01
N GLU A 66 -13.34 25.79 0.14
CA GLU A 66 -12.49 25.47 1.29
C GLU A 66 -13.12 25.94 2.61
N SER A 67 -13.62 27.17 2.65
CA SER A 67 -14.26 27.73 3.84
C SER A 67 -15.68 27.20 4.06
N LEU A 68 -16.46 26.97 2.98
CA LEU A 68 -17.83 26.47 3.07
C LEU A 68 -17.87 25.03 3.59
N TYR A 69 -16.99 24.18 3.08
CA TYR A 69 -16.90 22.78 3.49
C TYR A 69 -16.05 22.62 4.76
N GLN A 70 -15.32 23.66 5.18
CA GLN A 70 -14.36 23.62 6.29
C GLN A 70 -13.35 22.48 6.07
N ILE A 71 -12.63 22.52 4.95
CA ILE A 71 -11.68 21.48 4.56
C ILE A 71 -10.52 21.45 5.55
N CYS A 72 -10.24 20.28 6.12
CA CYS A 72 -9.11 20.05 7.01
C CYS A 72 -8.58 18.61 6.92
N GLU A 73 -7.54 18.31 7.72
CA GLU A 73 -7.02 16.96 7.96
C GLU A 73 -6.72 16.15 6.66
N VAL A 74 -6.23 16.84 5.62
CA VAL A 74 -6.06 16.30 4.26
C VAL A 74 -4.97 15.23 4.16
N GLY A 75 -5.36 14.02 3.79
CA GLY A 75 -4.48 12.90 3.42
C GLY A 75 -4.06 12.93 1.96
N ILE A 76 -2.77 12.71 1.68
CA ILE A 76 -2.22 12.74 0.31
C ILE A 76 -1.51 11.42 0.01
N PHE A 77 -1.75 10.87 -1.18
CA PHE A 77 -1.07 9.70 -1.73
C PHE A 77 -0.80 9.88 -3.24
N ARG A 78 -0.03 8.97 -3.85
CA ARG A 78 0.26 8.98 -5.30
C ARG A 78 -0.65 8.03 -6.08
N SER A 79 -0.97 8.39 -7.32
CA SER A 79 -1.48 7.45 -8.32
C SER A 79 -0.52 6.27 -8.55
N PRO A 80 -0.99 5.11 -9.03
CA PRO A 80 -0.14 3.93 -9.29
C PRO A 80 1.07 4.20 -10.19
N ASN A 81 0.92 5.11 -11.16
CA ASN A 81 1.98 5.54 -12.08
C ASN A 81 2.90 6.64 -11.50
N GLY A 82 2.73 7.03 -10.24
CA GLY A 82 3.51 8.05 -9.52
C GLY A 82 3.30 9.51 -9.94
N LYS A 83 2.58 9.78 -11.04
CA LYS A 83 2.52 11.12 -11.69
C LYS A 83 1.57 12.11 -11.03
N ARG A 84 0.50 11.64 -10.38
CA ARG A 84 -0.54 12.48 -9.77
C ARG A 84 -0.52 12.31 -8.26
N LEU A 85 -0.58 13.43 -7.54
CA LEU A 85 -0.94 13.45 -6.12
C LEU A 85 -2.47 13.46 -6.02
N VAL A 86 -3.06 12.60 -5.21
CA VAL A 86 -4.50 12.63 -4.88
C VAL A 86 -4.63 12.91 -3.38
N ALA A 87 -5.55 13.81 -3.06
CA ALA A 87 -5.80 14.32 -1.73
C ALA A 87 -7.24 13.99 -1.30
N LEU A 88 -7.40 13.41 -0.10
CA LEU A 88 -8.66 13.14 0.56
C LEU A 88 -8.78 14.03 1.80
N GLY A 89 -9.79 14.89 1.86
CA GLY A 89 -9.98 15.89 2.90
C GLY A 89 -11.25 15.66 3.72
N ARG A 90 -11.15 15.95 5.01
CA ARG A 90 -12.30 16.01 5.92
C ARG A 90 -13.13 17.26 5.62
N SER A 91 -14.46 17.14 5.60
CA SER A 91 -15.37 18.29 5.73
C SER A 91 -15.80 18.43 7.18
N GLN A 92 -15.23 19.40 7.90
CA GLN A 92 -15.64 19.72 9.27
C GLN A 92 -17.00 20.42 9.33
N SER A 93 -17.55 20.86 8.19
CA SER A 93 -18.87 21.49 8.14
C SER A 93 -20.02 20.54 8.52
N HIS A 94 -19.84 19.23 8.34
CA HIS A 94 -20.87 18.18 8.43
C HIS A 94 -22.16 18.46 7.64
N ASN A 95 -22.11 19.41 6.71
CA ASN A 95 -23.19 19.78 5.78
C ASN A 95 -22.84 19.40 4.33
N HIS A 96 -21.68 18.80 4.13
CA HIS A 96 -21.11 18.38 2.86
C HIS A 96 -20.33 17.08 3.07
N HIS A 97 -20.13 16.32 2.00
CA HIS A 97 -19.28 15.15 2.05
C HIS A 97 -17.80 15.55 2.25
N SER A 98 -17.00 14.60 2.71
CA SER A 98 -15.55 14.59 2.57
C SER A 98 -15.17 14.87 1.11
N VAL A 99 -13.98 15.43 0.88
CA VAL A 99 -13.56 15.91 -0.43
C VAL A 99 -12.42 15.12 -1.04
N MET A 100 -12.42 15.01 -2.35
CA MET A 100 -11.26 14.60 -3.16
C MET A 100 -10.80 15.77 -4.04
N PHE A 101 -9.49 15.89 -4.22
CA PHE A 101 -8.87 16.73 -5.23
C PHE A 101 -7.49 16.18 -5.60
N TYR A 102 -6.85 16.70 -6.65
CA TYR A 102 -5.58 16.16 -7.14
C TYR A 102 -4.65 17.23 -7.71
N SER A 103 -3.38 16.88 -7.85
CA SER A 103 -2.33 17.71 -8.45
C SER A 103 -1.49 16.88 -9.42
N ASP A 104 -1.31 17.39 -10.63
CA ASP A 104 -0.48 16.79 -11.69
C ASP A 104 0.93 17.42 -11.80
N ASP A 105 1.28 18.34 -10.88
CA ASP A 105 2.50 19.16 -10.96
C ASP A 105 3.36 19.14 -9.67
N GLU A 106 3.24 18.08 -8.88
CA GLU A 106 3.90 17.86 -7.59
C GLU A 106 3.46 18.87 -6.50
N GLY A 107 2.16 19.18 -6.46
CA GLY A 107 1.52 20.00 -5.44
C GLY A 107 1.72 21.51 -5.62
N LYS A 108 2.06 21.98 -6.83
CA LYS A 108 2.12 23.43 -7.11
C LYS A 108 0.71 23.98 -7.26
N THR A 109 -0.08 23.38 -8.14
CA THR A 109 -1.52 23.64 -8.34
C THR A 109 -2.34 22.41 -8.00
N TRP A 110 -3.63 22.61 -7.74
CA TRP A 110 -4.58 21.57 -7.38
C TRP A 110 -5.88 21.74 -8.18
N SER A 111 -6.61 20.65 -8.39
CA SER A 111 -7.98 20.69 -8.88
C SER A 111 -8.92 21.33 -7.85
N LYS A 112 -10.12 21.71 -8.28
CA LYS A 112 -11.20 22.09 -7.36
C LYS A 112 -11.49 20.90 -6.41
N PRO A 113 -11.74 21.13 -5.11
CA PRO A 113 -12.28 20.12 -4.22
C PRO A 113 -13.68 19.68 -4.64
N GLU A 114 -13.86 18.38 -4.83
CA GLU A 114 -15.12 17.74 -5.20
C GLU A 114 -15.57 16.81 -4.07
N GLN A 115 -16.88 16.69 -3.87
CA GLN A 115 -17.47 15.84 -2.83
C GLN A 115 -17.33 14.35 -3.17
N MET A 116 -16.93 13.54 -2.19
CA MET A 116 -16.67 12.11 -2.33
C MET A 116 -17.94 11.25 -2.33
N GLN A 117 -17.84 10.03 -2.84
CA GLN A 117 -18.84 8.98 -2.71
C GLN A 117 -19.08 8.54 -1.26
N GLY A 118 -20.26 7.97 -0.98
CA GLY A 118 -20.71 7.66 0.39
C GLY A 118 -19.81 6.65 1.12
N GLY A 119 -19.24 5.68 0.40
CA GLY A 119 -18.35 4.66 0.94
C GLY A 119 -17.06 5.19 1.57
N LEU A 120 -16.66 6.42 1.24
CA LEU A 120 -15.51 7.13 1.82
C LEU A 120 -15.90 8.34 2.69
N GLN A 121 -17.20 8.52 2.97
CA GLN A 121 -17.67 9.61 3.82
C GLN A 121 -17.16 9.45 5.25
N GLY A 122 -16.37 10.43 5.70
CA GLY A 122 -15.73 10.36 7.00
C GLY A 122 -14.59 11.35 7.21
N GLU A 123 -13.73 11.02 8.16
CA GLU A 123 -12.71 11.94 8.68
C GLU A 123 -11.40 11.20 8.97
N ARG A 124 -10.28 11.93 8.87
CA ARG A 124 -8.94 11.46 9.24
C ARG A 124 -8.40 10.34 8.31
N HIS A 125 -8.81 10.34 7.03
CA HIS A 125 -8.47 9.34 6.01
C HIS A 125 -6.97 9.07 5.86
N LYS A 126 -6.49 7.93 6.32
CA LYS A 126 -5.11 7.43 6.13
C LYS A 126 -5.09 6.37 5.04
N ILE A 127 -4.19 6.52 4.05
CA ILE A 127 -4.20 5.77 2.79
C ILE A 127 -2.91 4.97 2.63
N VAL A 128 -3.04 3.69 2.25
CA VAL A 128 -1.96 2.84 1.73
C VAL A 128 -2.45 2.03 0.53
N TYR A 129 -1.53 1.44 -0.23
CA TYR A 129 -1.85 0.35 -1.17
C TYR A 129 -1.54 -1.00 -0.52
N ASP A 130 -2.25 -2.05 -0.90
CA ASP A 130 -1.78 -3.42 -0.74
C ASP A 130 -0.78 -3.73 -1.87
N PRO A 131 0.49 -4.11 -1.59
CA PRO A 131 1.48 -4.41 -2.64
C PRO A 131 1.11 -5.65 -3.48
N ILE A 132 0.24 -6.54 -2.98
CA ILE A 132 -0.13 -7.77 -3.67
C ILE A 132 -1.14 -7.52 -4.79
N SER A 133 -2.20 -6.75 -4.51
CA SER A 133 -3.31 -6.46 -5.46
C SER A 133 -3.35 -5.03 -5.99
N CYS A 134 -2.57 -4.11 -5.42
CA CYS A 134 -2.62 -2.66 -5.66
C CYS A 134 -4.00 -2.02 -5.45
N ARG A 135 -4.84 -2.64 -4.62
CA ARG A 135 -6.02 -1.98 -4.05
C ARG A 135 -5.59 -0.96 -3.01
N LEU A 136 -6.31 0.15 -2.96
CA LEU A 136 -6.23 1.15 -1.91
C LEU A 136 -6.92 0.63 -0.65
N ILE A 137 -6.32 0.92 0.50
CA ILE A 137 -6.93 0.79 1.82
C ILE A 137 -6.93 2.17 2.44
N VAL A 138 -8.11 2.71 2.65
CA VAL A 138 -8.33 4.02 3.29
C VAL A 138 -8.98 3.78 4.63
N THR A 139 -8.27 4.01 5.73
CA THR A 139 -8.85 3.93 7.09
C THR A 139 -9.22 5.30 7.63
N PHE A 140 -10.38 5.41 8.27
CA PHE A 140 -11.00 6.66 8.69
C PHE A 140 -12.03 6.41 9.80
N ARG A 141 -12.50 7.50 10.41
CA ARG A 141 -13.76 7.52 11.19
C ARG A 141 -14.92 7.73 10.23
N GLU A 142 -15.88 6.81 10.19
CA GLU A 142 -17.11 7.00 9.42
C GLU A 142 -17.89 8.23 9.92
N ILE A 143 -18.47 8.99 9.01
CA ILE A 143 -19.50 10.00 9.32
C ILE A 143 -20.77 9.62 8.57
N ILE A 144 -21.88 9.51 9.28
CA ILE A 144 -23.20 9.29 8.70
C ILE A 144 -23.87 10.67 8.60
N LEU A 145 -24.06 11.16 7.38
CA LEU A 145 -24.91 12.32 7.08
C LEU A 145 -26.34 11.85 6.77
N ASP A 146 -27.33 12.76 6.79
CA ASP A 146 -28.76 12.41 6.66
C ASP A 146 -29.14 11.31 7.68
N TYR A 147 -28.73 11.50 8.94
CA TYR A 147 -28.89 10.49 9.99
C TYR A 147 -30.37 10.20 10.27
N ASN A 148 -31.25 11.19 10.09
CA ASN A 148 -32.70 11.02 10.19
C ASN A 148 -33.33 10.36 8.94
N ARG A 149 -32.58 10.22 7.83
CA ARG A 149 -32.95 9.55 6.57
C ARG A 149 -34.12 10.20 5.82
N ASN A 150 -34.17 11.53 5.81
CA ASN A 150 -35.17 12.29 5.04
C ASN A 150 -34.73 12.60 3.59
N GLY A 151 -33.51 12.22 3.20
CA GLY A 151 -32.95 12.47 1.86
C GLY A 151 -32.29 13.83 1.72
N LYS A 152 -31.93 14.50 2.83
CA LYS A 152 -31.27 15.81 2.83
C LYS A 152 -30.15 15.85 3.85
N ILE A 153 -29.05 16.48 3.48
CA ILE A 153 -27.98 16.81 4.40
C ILE A 153 -28.34 18.14 5.06
N GLU A 154 -28.60 18.12 6.37
CA GLU A 154 -29.08 19.26 7.14
C GLU A 154 -28.18 19.55 8.34
N ASN A 155 -28.16 20.80 8.79
CA ASN A 155 -27.27 21.22 9.87
C ASN A 155 -27.54 20.45 11.17
N ASN A 156 -26.50 19.85 11.73
CA ASN A 156 -26.52 18.96 12.88
C ASN A 156 -27.21 17.59 12.65
N ASP A 157 -27.63 17.25 11.42
CA ASP A 157 -28.17 15.92 11.07
C ASP A 157 -27.08 14.94 10.61
N TRP A 158 -26.22 14.59 11.55
CA TRP A 158 -25.14 13.64 11.34
C TRP A 158 -24.80 12.87 12.63
N MET A 159 -24.14 11.72 12.48
CA MET A 159 -23.60 10.91 13.57
C MET A 159 -22.19 10.45 13.21
N ALA A 160 -21.26 10.39 14.17
CA ALA A 160 -20.02 9.67 13.95
C ALA A 160 -20.27 8.16 14.06
N GLY A 161 -19.76 7.42 13.09
CA GLY A 161 -19.74 5.98 13.10
C GLY A 161 -18.43 5.42 13.65
N ASP A 162 -18.14 4.21 13.20
CA ASP A 162 -17.05 3.39 13.73
C ASP A 162 -15.68 3.71 13.12
N TRP A 163 -14.64 3.07 13.66
CA TRP A 163 -13.34 3.01 12.99
C TRP A 163 -13.39 1.97 11.88
N VAL A 164 -13.26 2.44 10.64
CA VAL A 164 -13.47 1.63 9.43
C VAL A 164 -12.26 1.69 8.49
N ALA A 165 -12.24 0.78 7.53
CA ALA A 165 -11.46 0.90 6.30
C ALA A 165 -12.34 0.68 5.07
N TRP A 166 -12.15 1.51 4.04
CA TRP A 166 -12.65 1.29 2.70
C TRP A 166 -11.56 0.62 1.87
N VAL A 167 -11.96 -0.34 1.02
CA VAL A 167 -11.08 -1.05 0.09
C VAL A 167 -11.66 -0.94 -1.32
N GLY A 168 -10.82 -0.58 -2.28
CA GLY A 168 -11.20 -0.43 -3.68
C GLY A 168 -9.98 -0.16 -4.56
N THR A 169 -10.15 0.04 -5.86
CA THR A 169 -9.05 0.39 -6.76
C THR A 169 -8.82 1.90 -6.84
N TYR A 170 -7.68 2.30 -7.42
CA TYR A 170 -7.45 3.69 -7.80
C TYR A 170 -8.53 4.21 -8.78
N ASP A 171 -8.92 3.36 -9.73
CA ASP A 171 -9.94 3.72 -10.73
C ASP A 171 -11.32 3.88 -10.07
N ASP A 172 -11.67 3.05 -9.07
CA ASP A 172 -12.91 3.22 -8.30
C ASP A 172 -12.95 4.58 -7.59
N LEU A 173 -11.86 4.99 -6.96
CA LEU A 173 -11.77 6.29 -6.31
C LEU A 173 -11.93 7.44 -7.32
N MET A 174 -11.17 7.39 -8.43
CA MET A 174 -11.19 8.45 -9.44
C MET A 174 -12.52 8.51 -10.21
N ALA A 175 -13.21 7.39 -10.38
CA ALA A 175 -14.53 7.30 -10.99
C ALA A 175 -15.69 7.55 -10.01
N GLN A 176 -15.40 7.77 -8.72
CA GLN A 176 -16.38 7.94 -7.65
C GLN A 176 -17.29 6.71 -7.43
N ASN A 177 -16.77 5.51 -7.70
CA ASN A 177 -17.42 4.25 -7.35
C ASN A 177 -17.34 4.00 -5.84
N GLU A 178 -18.33 3.28 -5.29
CA GLU A 178 -18.40 2.90 -3.87
C GLU A 178 -17.27 1.96 -3.39
N GLY A 179 -16.38 1.50 -4.28
CA GLY A 179 -15.29 0.58 -3.99
C GLY A 179 -15.70 -0.90 -3.96
N GLU A 180 -14.80 -1.75 -3.46
CA GLU A 180 -14.99 -3.19 -3.41
C GLU A 180 -15.72 -3.66 -2.14
N TYR A 181 -15.38 -3.08 -0.98
CA TYR A 181 -16.02 -3.31 0.31
C TYR A 181 -15.55 -2.32 1.38
N ARG A 182 -16.23 -2.32 2.54
CA ARG A 182 -15.77 -1.67 3.77
C ARG A 182 -15.61 -2.69 4.89
N ILE A 183 -14.57 -2.52 5.70
CA ILE A 183 -14.27 -3.32 6.89
C ILE A 183 -14.56 -2.44 8.11
N ARG A 184 -15.40 -2.91 9.04
CA ARG A 184 -15.44 -2.32 10.38
C ARG A 184 -14.29 -2.88 11.20
N ILE A 185 -13.30 -2.05 11.53
CA ILE A 185 -12.11 -2.44 12.27
C ILE A 185 -12.43 -2.54 13.76
N ALA A 186 -13.12 -1.54 14.30
CA ALA A 186 -13.62 -1.55 15.67
C ALA A 186 -14.85 -0.67 15.82
N GLU A 187 -15.85 -1.19 16.54
CA GLU A 187 -17.01 -0.43 16.98
C GLU A 187 -16.63 0.49 18.15
N ASP A 188 -17.01 1.76 18.08
CA ASP A 188 -16.68 2.79 19.08
C ASP A 188 -17.90 3.13 19.95
N TRP A 189 -17.71 3.12 21.27
CA TRP A 189 -18.76 3.28 22.27
C TRP A 189 -18.74 4.64 22.98
N SER A 190 -18.12 5.66 22.37
CA SER A 190 -17.99 6.99 22.96
C SER A 190 -19.34 7.56 23.39
N ASN A 191 -19.54 7.69 24.70
CA ASN A 191 -20.80 8.11 25.29
C ASN A 191 -20.97 9.65 25.22
N ASN A 192 -21.22 10.15 24.01
CA ASN A 192 -21.47 11.55 23.71
C ASN A 192 -22.60 11.70 22.66
N THR A 193 -23.11 12.92 22.45
CA THR A 193 -24.28 13.17 21.57
C THR A 193 -24.06 12.91 20.08
N LYS A 194 -22.82 12.65 19.65
CA LYS A 194 -22.42 12.34 18.27
C LYS A 194 -21.64 11.03 18.13
N SER A 195 -21.41 10.29 19.22
CA SER A 195 -20.63 9.04 19.26
C SER A 195 -19.17 9.18 18.73
N GLY A 196 -18.52 8.04 18.51
CA GLY A 196 -17.39 7.84 17.59
C GLY A 196 -16.14 8.67 17.82
N ASP A 197 -15.56 8.77 19.03
CA ASP A 197 -14.25 9.44 19.20
C ASP A 197 -13.08 8.51 18.85
N THR A 198 -12.84 8.35 17.54
CA THR A 198 -11.82 7.44 16.99
C THR A 198 -11.32 7.88 15.60
N GLY A 199 -10.44 7.10 14.97
CA GLY A 199 -10.09 7.22 13.54
C GLY A 199 -8.86 8.08 13.23
N TYR A 200 -8.21 8.72 14.22
CA TYR A 200 -6.84 9.18 14.04
C TYR A 200 -5.94 7.93 14.03
N ALA A 201 -5.70 7.39 12.85
CA ALA A 201 -4.99 6.14 12.68
C ALA A 201 -3.52 6.35 12.29
N GLY A 202 -2.66 5.42 12.74
CA GLY A 202 -1.47 5.01 11.99
C GLY A 202 -1.84 3.84 11.08
N ILE A 203 -1.22 3.76 9.90
CA ILE A 203 -1.36 2.60 9.01
C ILE A 203 -0.05 2.39 8.25
N VAL A 204 0.38 1.14 8.17
CA VAL A 204 1.52 0.67 7.38
C VAL A 204 1.19 -0.67 6.74
N VAL A 205 1.88 -1.00 5.65
CA VAL A 205 1.74 -2.27 4.95
C VAL A 205 3.12 -2.92 4.81
N GLN A 206 3.18 -4.24 4.99
CA GLN A 206 4.38 -5.03 4.79
C GLN A 206 4.44 -5.59 3.35
N PRO A 207 5.63 -5.95 2.84
CA PRO A 207 5.78 -6.46 1.47
C PRO A 207 4.97 -7.73 1.14
N ASP A 208 4.49 -8.47 2.16
CA ASP A 208 3.67 -9.68 2.02
C ASP A 208 2.15 -9.40 2.09
N GLY A 209 1.75 -8.13 2.01
CA GLY A 209 0.36 -7.67 2.10
C GLY A 209 -0.16 -7.50 3.53
N THR A 210 0.64 -7.75 4.59
CA THR A 210 0.18 -7.55 5.97
C THR A 210 -0.04 -6.07 6.26
N ILE A 211 -1.29 -5.68 6.48
CA ILE A 211 -1.71 -4.35 6.91
C ILE A 211 -1.65 -4.31 8.44
N LEU A 212 -0.99 -3.30 8.99
CA LEU A 212 -1.03 -2.96 10.41
C LEU A 212 -1.58 -1.56 10.56
N THR A 213 -2.66 -1.41 11.32
CA THR A 213 -3.25 -0.09 11.58
C THR A 213 -3.68 0.03 13.04
N ASN A 214 -3.47 1.20 13.63
CA ASN A 214 -3.81 1.47 15.03
C ASN A 214 -4.52 2.80 15.19
N SER A 215 -5.52 2.85 16.07
CA SER A 215 -6.19 4.10 16.45
C SER A 215 -6.55 4.11 17.94
N TYR A 216 -6.76 5.29 18.50
CA TYR A 216 -7.42 5.43 19.80
C TYR A 216 -8.94 5.25 19.64
N GLY A 217 -9.63 4.90 20.72
CA GLY A 217 -11.09 4.85 20.75
C GLY A 217 -11.63 4.23 22.04
N HIS A 218 -12.95 4.21 22.13
CA HIS A 218 -13.72 3.78 23.30
C HIS A 218 -14.27 2.38 23.03
N TRP A 219 -13.42 1.36 23.28
CA TRP A 219 -13.68 -0.02 22.83
C TRP A 219 -14.45 -0.90 23.81
N ASP A 220 -14.65 -0.44 25.04
CA ASP A 220 -15.38 -1.16 26.09
C ASP A 220 -16.73 -0.48 26.31
N LYS A 221 -17.78 -1.12 25.78
CA LYS A 221 -19.16 -0.65 25.86
C LYS A 221 -19.64 -0.50 27.30
N ASP A 222 -19.38 -1.50 28.13
CA ASP A 222 -19.89 -1.55 29.48
C ASP A 222 -19.17 -0.51 30.35
N PHE A 223 -17.87 -0.31 30.13
CA PHE A 223 -17.14 0.81 30.71
C PHE A 223 -17.72 2.16 30.27
N SER A 224 -17.74 2.47 28.97
CA SER A 224 -18.15 3.80 28.47
C SER A 224 -19.61 4.15 28.80
N TYR A 225 -20.51 3.17 28.89
CA TYR A 225 -21.90 3.40 29.31
C TYR A 225 -22.07 3.46 30.85
N SER A 226 -21.22 2.76 31.62
CA SER A 226 -21.20 2.90 33.08
C SER A 226 -20.56 4.21 33.53
N TRP A 227 -19.62 4.76 32.76
CA TRP A 227 -18.94 6.01 33.06
C TRP A 227 -19.90 7.21 33.09
N LYS A 228 -19.84 8.01 34.16
CA LYS A 228 -20.79 9.13 34.44
C LYS A 228 -20.17 10.53 34.35
N LYS A 229 -18.90 10.62 33.95
CA LYS A 229 -18.24 11.91 33.61
C LYS A 229 -18.19 12.07 32.09
N GLY A 230 -17.77 13.23 31.61
CA GLY A 230 -17.64 13.48 30.17
C GLY A 230 -16.55 12.64 29.50
N ILE A 231 -16.67 12.48 28.17
CA ILE A 231 -15.80 11.66 27.31
C ILE A 231 -14.30 11.93 27.49
N THR A 232 -13.91 13.18 27.80
CA THR A 232 -12.52 13.59 28.07
C THR A 232 -11.90 12.96 29.32
N THR A 233 -12.68 12.19 30.08
CA THR A 233 -12.24 11.41 31.24
C THR A 233 -12.66 9.95 31.18
N ASP A 234 -13.32 9.53 30.10
CA ASP A 234 -13.66 8.13 29.84
C ASP A 234 -12.40 7.35 29.41
N LEU A 235 -12.45 6.03 29.50
CA LEU A 235 -11.30 5.17 29.24
C LEU A 235 -11.12 4.94 27.73
N SER A 236 -10.22 5.71 27.12
CA SER A 236 -9.78 5.52 25.74
C SER A 236 -8.57 4.59 25.68
N TYR A 237 -8.52 3.72 24.67
CA TYR A 237 -7.45 2.75 24.44
C TYR A 237 -6.89 2.87 23.02
N ILE A 238 -5.60 2.63 22.85
CA ILE A 238 -5.02 2.38 21.52
C ILE A 238 -5.24 0.90 21.16
N LYS A 239 -5.94 0.64 20.06
CA LYS A 239 -6.13 -0.70 19.50
C LYS A 239 -5.31 -0.84 18.22
N LEU A 240 -4.59 -1.95 18.09
CA LEU A 240 -3.92 -2.38 16.86
C LEU A 240 -4.79 -3.44 16.17
N ALA A 241 -5.00 -3.29 14.88
CA ALA A 241 -5.58 -4.29 13.99
C ALA A 241 -4.53 -4.71 12.96
N THR A 242 -4.43 -6.03 12.74
CA THR A 242 -3.51 -6.63 11.77
C THR A 242 -4.29 -7.62 10.91
N PHE A 243 -4.23 -7.46 9.59
CA PHE A 243 -4.95 -8.32 8.64
C PHE A 243 -4.31 -8.27 7.24
N LYS A 244 -4.68 -9.21 6.37
CA LYS A 244 -4.38 -9.18 4.93
C LYS A 244 -5.68 -9.13 4.13
N LEU A 245 -5.67 -8.47 2.97
CA LEU A 245 -6.85 -8.46 2.10
C LEU A 245 -7.23 -9.86 1.61
N GLY A 246 -6.28 -10.79 1.44
CA GLY A 246 -6.59 -12.18 1.08
C GLY A 246 -7.38 -12.95 2.14
N GLN A 247 -7.21 -12.63 3.44
CA GLN A 247 -8.06 -13.20 4.50
C GLN A 247 -9.50 -12.71 4.36
N VAL A 248 -9.69 -11.42 4.04
CA VAL A 248 -11.01 -10.80 3.85
C VAL A 248 -11.66 -11.34 2.57
N ASP A 249 -10.91 -11.39 1.46
CA ASP A 249 -11.39 -11.92 0.19
C ASP A 249 -11.77 -13.41 0.28
N GLN A 250 -10.99 -14.24 1.00
CA GLN A 250 -11.34 -15.64 1.24
C GLN A 250 -12.61 -15.76 2.11
N ALA A 251 -12.74 -14.96 3.17
CA ALA A 251 -13.96 -14.91 3.99
C ALA A 251 -15.20 -14.44 3.18
N LEU A 252 -15.02 -13.59 2.17
CA LEU A 252 -16.05 -13.14 1.24
C LEU A 252 -16.26 -14.08 0.04
N GLY A 253 -15.54 -15.20 -0.05
CA GLY A 253 -15.64 -16.15 -1.18
C GLY A 253 -15.13 -15.61 -2.52
N ARG A 254 -14.27 -14.58 -2.52
CA ARG A 254 -13.73 -13.91 -3.72
C ARG A 254 -12.48 -14.59 -4.30
N VAL A 255 -11.95 -15.62 -3.63
CA VAL A 255 -10.79 -16.40 -4.09
C VAL A 255 -11.29 -17.79 -4.53
N ASP A 256 -11.24 -18.07 -5.83
CA ASP A 256 -11.53 -19.38 -6.39
C ASP A 256 -10.23 -20.18 -6.55
N LYS A 257 -10.03 -21.16 -5.67
CA LYS A 257 -8.87 -22.05 -5.69
C LYS A 257 -9.00 -23.20 -6.70
N ARG A 258 -10.18 -23.46 -7.26
CA ARG A 258 -10.44 -24.59 -8.20
C ARG A 258 -9.86 -24.33 -9.59
N VAL A 259 -9.58 -23.07 -9.91
CA VAL A 259 -8.95 -22.65 -11.18
C VAL A 259 -7.60 -23.35 -11.46
N VAL A 260 -6.96 -23.92 -10.43
CA VAL A 260 -5.70 -24.67 -10.55
C VAL A 260 -5.88 -26.11 -11.04
N GLU A 261 -7.05 -26.72 -10.85
CA GLU A 261 -7.31 -28.14 -11.12
C GLU A 261 -6.95 -28.58 -12.54
N PRO A 262 -7.30 -27.83 -13.62
CA PRO A 262 -6.96 -28.22 -14.98
C PRO A 262 -5.45 -28.24 -15.25
N LEU A 263 -4.68 -27.41 -14.53
CA LEU A 263 -3.23 -27.32 -14.70
C LEU A 263 -2.50 -28.40 -13.89
N LEU A 264 -3.00 -28.72 -12.68
CA LEU A 264 -2.54 -29.89 -11.91
C LEU A 264 -2.79 -31.19 -12.69
N ALA A 265 -3.93 -31.33 -13.37
CA ALA A 265 -4.22 -32.49 -14.21
C ALA A 265 -3.25 -32.62 -15.40
N LYS A 266 -2.79 -31.52 -16.02
CA LYS A 266 -1.74 -31.56 -17.05
C LYS A 266 -0.41 -32.07 -16.48
N LEU A 267 -0.02 -31.59 -15.29
CA LEU A 267 1.26 -31.94 -14.64
C LEU A 267 1.41 -33.44 -14.34
N VAL A 268 0.32 -34.14 -14.01
CA VAL A 268 0.33 -35.60 -13.76
C VAL A 268 0.77 -36.40 -14.99
N ASN A 269 0.58 -35.87 -16.21
CA ASN A 269 0.89 -36.55 -17.46
C ASN A 269 2.31 -36.26 -17.98
N ILE A 270 3.15 -35.57 -17.20
CA ILE A 270 4.51 -35.20 -17.59
C ILE A 270 5.49 -36.22 -17.01
N ASP A 271 6.11 -37.00 -17.88
CA ASP A 271 7.26 -37.83 -17.52
C ASP A 271 8.51 -36.93 -17.40
N PRO A 272 9.08 -36.75 -16.19
CA PRO A 272 10.23 -35.87 -16.00
C PRO A 272 11.52 -36.41 -16.64
N SER A 273 11.58 -37.69 -17.01
CA SER A 273 12.77 -38.29 -17.63
C SER A 273 13.01 -37.82 -19.07
N LEU A 274 11.97 -37.27 -19.71
CA LEU A 274 12.03 -36.73 -21.07
C LEU A 274 12.62 -35.32 -21.14
N TYR A 275 12.99 -34.72 -20.01
CA TYR A 275 13.35 -33.29 -19.91
C TYR A 275 14.63 -33.05 -19.09
N THR A 276 15.26 -31.88 -19.28
CA THR A 276 16.47 -31.48 -18.54
C THR A 276 16.19 -31.34 -17.04
N ALA A 277 17.16 -31.71 -16.19
CA ALA A 277 17.03 -31.63 -14.74
C ALA A 277 16.74 -30.20 -14.26
N GLU A 278 17.31 -29.21 -14.95
CA GLU A 278 17.14 -27.78 -14.74
C GLU A 278 15.71 -27.32 -15.01
N SER A 279 15.14 -27.67 -16.17
CA SER A 279 13.77 -27.27 -16.53
C SER A 279 12.72 -27.98 -15.65
N VAL A 280 12.93 -29.27 -15.33
CA VAL A 280 12.11 -30.02 -14.36
C VAL A 280 12.19 -29.39 -12.96
N LYS A 281 13.37 -28.93 -12.52
CA LYS A 281 13.54 -28.26 -11.22
C LYS A 281 12.83 -26.90 -11.21
N ALA A 282 12.93 -26.12 -12.29
CA ALA A 282 12.20 -24.86 -12.43
C ALA A 282 10.68 -25.08 -12.36
N LEU A 283 10.17 -26.09 -13.04
CA LEU A 283 8.75 -26.48 -12.99
C LEU A 283 8.32 -26.87 -11.57
N LYS A 284 9.06 -27.78 -10.91
CA LYS A 284 8.78 -28.22 -9.53
C LYS A 284 8.73 -27.05 -8.54
N ASN A 285 9.61 -26.06 -8.69
CA ASN A 285 9.59 -24.85 -7.88
C ASN A 285 8.30 -24.04 -8.05
N LYS A 286 7.78 -23.90 -9.29
CA LYS A 286 6.50 -23.21 -9.55
C LYS A 286 5.31 -23.98 -8.99
N VAL A 287 5.29 -25.30 -9.12
CA VAL A 287 4.28 -26.16 -8.48
C VAL A 287 4.27 -25.97 -6.95
N ALA A 288 5.44 -25.93 -6.31
CA ALA A 288 5.57 -25.71 -4.87
C ALA A 288 5.19 -24.28 -4.40
N VAL A 289 5.24 -23.27 -5.28
CA VAL A 289 4.68 -21.94 -5.01
C VAL A 289 3.14 -22.01 -5.06
N LEU A 290 2.58 -22.54 -6.14
CA LEU A 290 1.14 -22.63 -6.33
C LEU A 290 0.46 -23.46 -5.23
N ALA A 291 1.02 -24.62 -4.87
CA ALA A 291 0.50 -25.46 -3.80
C ALA A 291 0.43 -24.70 -2.45
N ARG A 292 1.46 -23.92 -2.11
CA ARG A 292 1.44 -23.10 -0.89
C ARG A 292 0.36 -22.01 -0.93
N LEU A 293 0.13 -21.38 -2.08
CA LEU A 293 -0.92 -20.37 -2.25
C LEU A 293 -2.34 -20.96 -2.17
N VAL A 294 -2.53 -22.21 -2.61
CA VAL A 294 -3.80 -22.94 -2.50
C VAL A 294 -4.10 -23.31 -1.04
N GLU A 295 -3.11 -23.78 -0.29
CA GLU A 295 -3.29 -24.10 1.14
C GLU A 295 -3.39 -22.84 2.04
N ALA A 296 -2.79 -21.71 1.63
CA ALA A 296 -2.78 -20.47 2.40
C ALA A 296 -4.18 -19.87 2.63
N THR A 297 -4.48 -19.48 3.87
CA THR A 297 -5.74 -18.84 4.28
C THR A 297 -5.75 -17.32 4.10
N ASP A 298 -4.63 -16.75 3.65
CA ASP A 298 -4.39 -15.33 3.46
C ASP A 298 -3.98 -14.94 2.02
N SER A 299 -3.92 -15.91 1.10
CA SER A 299 -3.62 -15.68 -0.32
C SER A 299 -4.74 -14.95 -1.05
N GLN A 300 -4.36 -14.08 -1.99
CA GLN A 300 -5.25 -13.34 -2.87
C GLN A 300 -5.36 -14.02 -4.26
N GLN A 301 -6.49 -13.81 -4.95
CA GLN A 301 -6.71 -14.39 -6.28
C GLN A 301 -5.60 -14.04 -7.28
N ILE A 302 -5.10 -12.80 -7.24
CA ILE A 302 -4.03 -12.34 -8.14
C ILE A 302 -2.70 -13.07 -7.95
N GLU A 303 -2.44 -13.64 -6.77
CA GLU A 303 -1.25 -14.47 -6.53
C GLU A 303 -1.41 -15.85 -7.14
N ILE A 304 -2.60 -16.44 -7.02
CA ILE A 304 -2.96 -17.71 -7.66
C ILE A 304 -2.90 -17.56 -9.19
N ASP A 305 -3.52 -16.51 -9.74
CA ASP A 305 -3.52 -16.22 -11.18
C ASP A 305 -2.09 -16.03 -11.71
N ARG A 306 -1.24 -15.28 -10.98
CA ARG A 306 0.18 -15.09 -11.34
C ARG A 306 0.94 -16.41 -11.29
N ALA A 307 0.78 -17.20 -10.22
CA ALA A 307 1.45 -18.49 -10.07
C ALA A 307 1.01 -19.50 -11.16
N LEU A 308 -0.25 -19.43 -11.62
CA LEU A 308 -0.73 -20.21 -12.77
C LEU A 308 -0.04 -19.80 -14.07
N VAL A 309 0.03 -18.49 -14.38
CA VAL A 309 0.72 -17.99 -15.58
C VAL A 309 2.20 -18.36 -15.57
N GLU A 310 2.88 -18.22 -14.42
CA GLU A 310 4.28 -18.61 -14.27
C GLU A 310 4.50 -20.13 -14.40
N LEU A 311 3.53 -20.94 -13.96
CA LEU A 311 3.55 -22.40 -14.10
C LEU A 311 3.28 -22.85 -15.54
N GLU A 312 2.34 -22.22 -16.25
CA GLU A 312 2.12 -22.46 -17.69
C GLU A 312 3.35 -22.04 -18.52
N ALA A 313 4.01 -20.93 -18.18
CA ALA A 313 5.27 -20.55 -18.81
C ALA A 313 6.39 -21.58 -18.55
N ALA A 314 6.52 -22.09 -17.32
CA ALA A 314 7.50 -23.12 -16.98
C ALA A 314 7.22 -24.47 -17.68
N LEU A 315 5.95 -24.80 -17.95
CA LEU A 315 5.56 -25.96 -18.74
C LEU A 315 5.96 -25.84 -20.21
N VAL A 316 5.76 -24.67 -20.81
CA VAL A 316 6.16 -24.39 -22.21
C VAL A 316 7.68 -24.32 -22.34
N ALA A 317 8.39 -23.91 -21.28
CA ALA A 317 9.85 -23.85 -21.21
C ALA A 317 10.52 -25.18 -20.78
N LEU A 318 9.81 -26.31 -20.78
CA LEU A 318 10.41 -27.62 -20.59
C LEU A 318 11.32 -27.97 -21.79
N GLU A 319 12.59 -28.21 -21.50
CA GLU A 319 13.61 -28.54 -22.50
C GLU A 319 13.77 -30.06 -22.57
N ALA A 320 13.66 -30.64 -23.77
CA ALA A 320 13.84 -32.08 -23.95
C ALA A 320 15.24 -32.54 -23.50
N ALA A 321 15.30 -33.66 -22.78
CA ALA A 321 16.56 -34.31 -22.46
C ALA A 321 17.25 -34.73 -23.77
N VAL A 322 18.51 -34.32 -23.95
CA VAL A 322 19.30 -34.72 -25.13
C VAL A 322 19.53 -36.22 -25.05
N SER A 323 19.00 -36.99 -26.00
CA SER A 323 19.26 -38.43 -26.07
C SER A 323 20.71 -38.67 -26.49
N THR A 324 21.60 -38.85 -25.51
CA THR A 324 22.84 -39.59 -25.73
C THR A 324 22.49 -41.07 -25.85
N ASP A 325 22.07 -41.48 -27.04
CA ASP A 325 21.89 -42.89 -27.38
C ASP A 325 23.26 -43.55 -27.60
N THR A 326 23.99 -43.71 -26.50
CA THR A 326 25.07 -44.68 -26.34
C THR A 326 25.15 -45.15 -24.89
N ASP A 327 24.74 -46.40 -24.73
CA ASP A 327 25.05 -47.35 -23.67
C ASP A 327 24.35 -47.24 -22.31
N LYS A 328 23.87 -48.39 -21.84
CA LYS A 328 23.22 -48.57 -20.56
C LYS A 328 24.28 -48.78 -19.50
N THR A 329 24.53 -47.77 -18.68
CA THR A 329 25.16 -47.97 -17.36
C THR A 329 24.28 -47.38 -16.27
N GLU A 330 23.90 -48.26 -15.36
CA GLU A 330 23.17 -47.97 -14.13
C GLU A 330 24.11 -47.20 -13.18
N VAL A 331 23.72 -46.01 -12.73
CA VAL A 331 24.56 -45.17 -11.86
C VAL A 331 23.93 -45.06 -10.46
N ASP A 332 24.65 -45.62 -9.48
CA ASP A 332 24.34 -45.64 -8.06
C ASP A 332 24.36 -44.21 -7.46
N LEU A 333 23.30 -43.84 -6.73
CA LEU A 333 23.08 -42.52 -6.14
C LEU A 333 23.85 -42.31 -4.82
N ARG A 334 25.15 -42.63 -4.79
CA ARG A 334 26.03 -42.36 -3.63
C ARG A 334 26.99 -41.20 -3.91
N PRO A 335 27.22 -40.31 -2.93
CA PRO A 335 27.95 -39.06 -3.15
C PRO A 335 29.45 -39.30 -3.25
N LEU A 336 30.11 -38.62 -4.20
CA LEU A 336 31.57 -38.63 -4.35
C LEU A 336 32.16 -37.24 -4.55
N ASP A 337 33.35 -37.08 -3.95
CA ASP A 337 34.17 -35.87 -3.86
C ASP A 337 34.93 -35.55 -5.18
N PRO A 338 35.60 -34.38 -5.32
CA PRO A 338 35.85 -33.77 -6.63
C PRO A 338 37.29 -33.94 -7.16
N ALA A 339 37.48 -34.72 -8.24
CA ALA A 339 38.71 -34.64 -9.05
C ALA A 339 38.53 -35.16 -10.49
N ALA A 340 38.79 -34.28 -11.48
CA ALA A 340 39.04 -34.56 -12.91
C ALA A 340 37.89 -35.25 -13.71
N GLU A 341 37.73 -35.11 -15.04
CA GLU A 341 38.48 -34.36 -16.07
C GLU A 341 37.56 -33.96 -17.25
N LYS A 342 38.03 -33.08 -18.14
CA LYS A 342 37.39 -32.68 -19.43
C LYS A 342 38.12 -33.39 -20.61
N PRO A 343 37.82 -33.18 -21.92
CA PRO A 343 36.59 -32.78 -22.66
C PRO A 343 36.28 -33.64 -23.93
N LYS A 344 35.16 -33.39 -24.65
CA LYS A 344 35.16 -32.88 -26.07
C LYS A 344 33.77 -32.83 -26.73
N VAL A 345 33.67 -32.03 -27.81
CA VAL A 345 32.46 -31.66 -28.57
C VAL A 345 32.62 -32.05 -30.05
N PRO A 346 31.57 -32.55 -30.72
CA PRO A 346 31.16 -32.03 -32.03
C PRO A 346 29.61 -31.87 -32.16
N GLN A 347 29.10 -30.66 -32.45
CA GLN A 347 28.72 -30.13 -33.78
C GLN A 347 27.34 -30.58 -34.33
N THR A 348 26.55 -29.59 -34.76
CA THR A 348 25.10 -29.66 -35.07
C THR A 348 24.81 -29.51 -36.57
N PRO A 349 23.80 -30.20 -37.13
CA PRO A 349 23.15 -29.81 -38.39
C PRO A 349 21.86 -29.01 -38.16
N GLN A 350 21.62 -27.98 -38.98
CA GLN A 350 20.40 -27.15 -38.97
C GLN A 350 19.24 -27.82 -39.75
N VAL A 351 18.00 -27.52 -39.38
CA VAL A 351 16.79 -27.87 -40.16
C VAL A 351 15.88 -26.65 -40.29
N THR A 352 15.43 -26.38 -41.53
CA THR A 352 14.59 -25.24 -41.93
C THR A 352 13.10 -25.48 -41.60
N PRO A 353 12.33 -24.48 -41.12
CA PRO A 353 10.95 -24.69 -40.68
C PRO A 353 9.95 -24.75 -41.85
N MET A 354 8.99 -25.70 -41.78
CA MET A 354 7.76 -25.66 -42.56
C MET A 354 6.62 -25.00 -41.78
N VAL A 355 6.01 -23.98 -42.37
CA VAL A 355 4.80 -23.32 -41.84
C VAL A 355 3.58 -24.17 -42.19
N HIS A 356 2.71 -24.45 -41.22
CA HIS A 356 1.32 -24.85 -41.48
C HIS A 356 0.37 -23.91 -40.73
N LYS A 357 -0.61 -23.40 -41.48
CA LYS A 357 -1.61 -22.42 -41.04
C LYS A 357 -2.86 -23.19 -40.57
N VAL A 358 -3.27 -22.99 -39.32
CA VAL A 358 -4.52 -23.54 -38.78
C VAL A 358 -5.40 -22.40 -38.28
N GLU A 359 -6.66 -22.41 -38.67
CA GLU A 359 -7.61 -21.31 -38.46
C GLU A 359 -8.21 -21.30 -37.05
N ALA A 360 -8.65 -20.12 -36.61
CA ALA A 360 -9.01 -19.87 -35.22
C ALA A 360 -10.44 -20.27 -34.85
N ARG A 361 -10.61 -20.88 -33.68
CA ARG A 361 -11.84 -20.81 -32.88
C ARG A 361 -11.51 -20.62 -31.39
N ASN A 362 -12.21 -19.69 -30.75
CA ASN A 362 -12.24 -19.37 -29.31
C ASN A 362 -10.88 -19.13 -28.59
N LYS A 363 -10.39 -17.88 -28.63
CA LYS A 363 -9.29 -17.37 -27.76
C LYS A 363 -9.69 -16.26 -26.77
N GLU A 364 -10.89 -15.68 -26.89
CA GLU A 364 -11.18 -14.36 -26.30
C GLU A 364 -11.18 -14.33 -24.76
N LYS A 365 -11.82 -15.29 -24.05
CA LYS A 365 -11.88 -15.25 -22.58
C LYS A 365 -10.52 -15.40 -21.88
N GLY A 366 -9.66 -16.30 -22.37
CA GLY A 366 -8.32 -16.50 -21.81
C GLY A 366 -7.38 -15.31 -22.09
N SER A 367 -7.43 -14.77 -23.32
CA SER A 367 -6.61 -13.61 -23.69
C SER A 367 -6.98 -12.33 -22.93
N VAL A 368 -8.27 -12.08 -22.68
CA VAL A 368 -8.74 -10.90 -21.92
C VAL A 368 -8.37 -11.01 -20.44
N LEU A 369 -8.42 -12.22 -19.85
CA LEU A 369 -7.94 -12.42 -18.47
C LEU A 369 -6.42 -12.21 -18.39
N ALA A 370 -5.64 -12.81 -19.30
CA ALA A 370 -4.20 -12.65 -19.35
C ALA A 370 -3.75 -11.20 -19.60
N LEU A 371 -4.46 -10.44 -20.45
CA LEU A 371 -4.22 -9.01 -20.66
C LEU A 371 -4.48 -8.21 -19.39
N LYS A 372 -5.66 -8.36 -18.76
CA LYS A 372 -6.00 -7.64 -17.51
C LYS A 372 -5.07 -8.00 -16.35
N VAL A 373 -4.64 -9.26 -16.26
CA VAL A 373 -3.61 -9.68 -15.30
C VAL A 373 -2.27 -9.03 -15.66
N THR A 374 -1.84 -9.02 -16.93
CA THR A 374 -0.58 -8.38 -17.34
C THR A 374 -0.55 -6.87 -17.07
N GLU A 375 -1.65 -6.15 -17.36
CA GLU A 375 -1.81 -4.72 -17.08
C GLU A 375 -1.77 -4.45 -15.56
N ARG A 376 -2.45 -5.27 -14.75
CA ARG A 376 -2.36 -5.21 -13.28
C ARG A 376 -0.97 -5.57 -12.77
N LEU A 377 -0.28 -6.54 -13.35
CA LEU A 377 1.10 -6.91 -13.01
C LEU A 377 2.09 -5.79 -13.36
N GLN A 378 1.88 -5.07 -14.46
CA GLN A 378 2.65 -3.86 -14.79
C GLN A 378 2.40 -2.75 -13.77
N ALA A 379 1.15 -2.53 -13.34
CA ALA A 379 0.84 -1.58 -12.27
C ALA A 379 1.45 -1.98 -10.92
N ILE A 380 1.39 -3.27 -10.55
CA ILE A 380 2.05 -3.83 -9.35
C ILE A 380 3.57 -3.66 -9.44
N GLN A 381 4.18 -3.93 -10.60
CA GLN A 381 5.60 -3.75 -10.83
C GLN A 381 6.00 -2.26 -10.69
N MET A 382 5.23 -1.33 -11.25
CA MET A 382 5.47 0.12 -11.07
C MET A 382 5.31 0.57 -9.62
N ILE A 383 4.30 0.08 -8.90
CA ILE A 383 4.13 0.37 -7.46
C ILE A 383 5.29 -0.21 -6.66
N HIS A 384 5.73 -1.45 -6.95
CA HIS A 384 6.91 -2.04 -6.33
C HIS A 384 8.20 -1.28 -6.68
N GLU A 385 8.34 -0.70 -7.87
CA GLU A 385 9.49 0.14 -8.24
C GLU A 385 9.48 1.47 -7.48
N VAL A 386 8.32 2.11 -7.33
CA VAL A 386 8.16 3.34 -6.51
C VAL A 386 8.37 3.04 -5.01
N GLU A 387 7.87 1.92 -4.51
CA GLU A 387 8.11 1.48 -3.14
C GLU A 387 9.56 1.03 -2.91
N ALA A 388 10.20 0.38 -3.88
CA ALA A 388 11.61 0.02 -3.82
C ALA A 388 12.48 1.27 -3.80
N ALA A 389 12.17 2.29 -4.61
CA ALA A 389 12.84 3.58 -4.55
C ALA A 389 12.67 4.27 -3.17
N ASN A 390 11.47 4.25 -2.59
CA ASN A 390 11.24 4.71 -1.21
C ASN A 390 12.06 3.89 -0.19
N LYS A 391 12.09 2.56 -0.34
CA LYS A 391 12.92 1.59 0.40
C LYS A 391 14.40 1.60 -0.05
N GLU A 392 14.82 2.52 -0.92
CA GLU A 392 16.23 2.81 -1.22
C GLU A 392 16.65 4.14 -0.57
N SER A 393 15.79 5.15 -0.53
CA SER A 393 16.15 6.45 0.07
C SER A 393 16.36 6.37 1.60
N VAL A 394 15.54 5.61 2.30
CA VAL A 394 15.35 5.70 3.77
C VAL A 394 16.57 5.29 4.63
N SER A 395 17.39 4.28 4.28
CA SER A 395 18.62 3.91 5.07
C SER A 395 19.82 4.78 4.75
N THR A 396 19.83 5.43 3.59
CA THR A 396 20.87 6.41 3.29
C THR A 396 20.87 7.49 4.38
N LEU A 397 19.67 7.87 4.85
CA LEU A 397 19.50 8.70 6.06
C LEU A 397 20.01 8.03 7.35
N ALA A 398 19.55 6.82 7.73
CA ALA A 398 19.99 6.22 9.01
C ALA A 398 21.51 6.09 9.12
N SER A 399 22.20 5.73 8.03
CA SER A 399 23.66 5.61 8.01
C SER A 399 24.39 6.94 8.24
N ARG A 400 23.78 8.08 7.90
CA ARG A 400 24.32 9.43 8.16
C ARG A 400 24.04 9.91 9.58
N VAL A 401 22.89 9.54 10.15
CA VAL A 401 22.51 9.91 11.53
C VAL A 401 23.34 9.13 12.56
N SER A 402 23.80 7.91 12.24
CA SER A 402 24.58 7.08 13.17
C SER A 402 26.05 7.49 13.36
N ASP A 403 26.61 8.39 12.54
CA ASP A 403 28.06 8.68 12.52
C ASP A 403 28.44 9.99 13.26
N SER A 404 27.48 10.68 13.89
CA SER A 404 27.74 11.90 14.66
C SER A 404 28.15 11.60 16.11
N SER A 405 29.43 11.35 16.33
CA SER A 405 30.00 11.15 17.67
C SER A 405 30.17 12.48 18.45
N ARG A 406 29.20 12.86 19.30
CA ARG A 406 29.37 13.95 20.29
C ARG A 406 28.67 13.71 21.65
N PRO A 407 29.15 14.35 22.73
CA PRO A 407 29.04 13.81 24.09
C PRO A 407 27.83 14.31 24.89
N GLU A 408 27.56 13.61 26.01
CA GLU A 408 26.53 13.95 27.00
C GLU A 408 26.66 15.39 27.54
N HIS A 409 25.56 16.14 27.54
CA HIS A 409 25.42 17.37 28.34
C HIS A 409 24.16 17.32 29.21
N ARG A 410 24.34 17.68 30.49
CA ARG A 410 23.28 17.66 31.51
C ARG A 410 22.20 18.72 31.24
N LEU A 411 20.93 18.33 31.38
CA LEU A 411 19.79 19.24 31.44
C LEU A 411 19.76 20.02 32.78
N PRO A 412 19.54 21.35 32.78
CA PRO A 412 19.25 22.10 34.01
C PRO A 412 17.78 21.92 34.42
N LYS A 413 17.53 21.88 35.75
CA LYS A 413 16.17 21.84 36.31
C LYS A 413 15.65 23.26 36.53
N THR A 414 14.56 23.67 35.88
CA THR A 414 13.38 24.35 36.47
C THR A 414 12.38 24.85 35.41
N ALA A 415 11.14 25.11 35.85
CA ALA A 415 10.04 25.83 35.19
C ALA A 415 9.11 25.08 34.22
N GLY A 416 7.82 25.05 34.60
CA GLY A 416 6.67 24.99 33.68
C GLY A 416 6.16 23.60 33.32
N ALA A 417 4.88 23.31 33.63
CA ALA A 417 4.22 22.09 33.19
C ALA A 417 3.98 22.12 31.66
N VAL A 418 4.80 21.38 30.91
CA VAL A 418 4.57 21.03 29.50
C VAL A 418 3.74 19.73 29.49
N SER A 419 2.71 19.66 28.64
CA SER A 419 1.88 18.45 28.55
C SER A 419 2.71 17.24 28.12
N LEU A 420 2.38 16.08 28.68
CA LEU A 420 3.13 14.83 28.52
C LEU A 420 2.88 14.17 27.15
N GLY A 421 3.18 14.90 26.06
CA GLY A 421 2.95 14.49 24.66
C GLY A 421 4.20 14.39 23.79
N MET A 422 5.39 14.70 24.32
CA MET A 422 6.63 14.80 23.51
C MET A 422 7.80 13.90 23.94
N VAL A 423 7.65 13.05 24.98
CA VAL A 423 8.71 12.10 25.38
C VAL A 423 8.55 10.73 24.70
N GLY A 424 7.35 10.39 24.20
CA GLY A 424 7.11 9.17 23.42
C GLY A 424 7.64 9.21 21.97
N ALA A 425 7.93 10.41 21.44
CA ALA A 425 8.39 10.57 20.06
C ALA A 425 9.89 10.22 19.85
N GLY A 426 10.70 10.24 20.91
CA GLY A 426 12.15 10.01 20.79
C GLY A 426 12.58 8.55 20.59
N LEU A 427 11.70 7.58 20.87
CA LEU A 427 12.02 6.14 20.85
C LEU A 427 11.22 5.31 19.84
N ILE A 428 10.14 5.87 19.28
CA ILE A 428 9.33 5.22 18.23
C ILE A 428 9.92 5.46 16.82
N TYR A 429 10.72 6.51 16.63
CA TYR A 429 11.29 6.86 15.32
C TYR A 429 12.61 6.17 14.96
N SER A 430 13.18 5.33 15.84
CA SER A 430 14.45 4.63 15.58
C SER A 430 14.33 3.37 14.71
N PHE A 431 13.14 3.03 14.18
CA PHE A 431 12.94 1.83 13.35
C PHE A 431 12.25 2.05 11.99
N ILE A 432 11.93 3.28 11.61
CA ILE A 432 11.38 3.63 10.27
C ILE A 432 12.44 4.36 9.41
N GLY A 433 13.72 4.21 9.78
CA GLY A 433 14.88 4.79 9.09
C GLY A 433 15.69 3.82 8.24
N LEU A 434 15.23 2.59 7.93
CA LEU A 434 16.04 1.57 7.24
C LEU A 434 15.50 1.09 5.87
N CYS A 435 16.14 1.53 4.78
CA CYS A 435 16.70 0.79 3.60
C CYS A 435 16.94 1.76 2.40
N LEU A 436 17.93 1.69 1.47
CA LEU A 436 19.32 1.18 1.44
C LEU A 436 20.11 1.58 0.13
N GLY A 437 20.03 2.84 -0.32
CA GLY A 437 20.37 3.32 -1.69
C GLY A 437 21.75 2.92 -2.23
N ARG A 438 21.98 2.72 -3.56
CA ARG A 438 23.37 2.67 -4.11
C ARG A 438 23.66 2.64 -5.64
N LYS A 439 24.83 3.28 -5.92
CA LYS A 439 25.95 2.92 -6.84
C LYS A 439 25.91 3.23 -8.36
N ARG A 440 26.65 4.29 -8.69
CA ARG A 440 27.75 4.37 -9.68
C ARG A 440 27.74 3.38 -10.87
N SER A 441 27.59 3.95 -12.07
CA SER A 441 28.77 4.22 -12.89
C SER A 441 29.30 5.61 -12.55
#